data_AF-A0A1V5NTD9-F1
#
_entry.id   AF-A0A1V5NTD9-F1
#
_cell.length_a   1.000
_cell.length_b   1.000
_cell.length_c   1.000
_cell.angle_alpha   90.00
_cell.angle_beta   90.00
_cell.angle_gamma   90.00
#
_symmetry.space_group_name_H-M   'P 1'
#
loop_
_entity.id
_entity.type
_entity.pdbx_description
1 polymer ?
#
loop_
_entity_poly.entity_id
_entity_poly.type
_entity_poly.pdbx_seq_one_letter_code
_entity_poly.pdbx_strand_id
1 'polypeptide(L)'
;MFSDSFHEIALNMSLNDEGMVTACRGNFLRAPDPVCFENTASLPVLEGTFLGNTSKKLIAEGIGGPTGCDQLVDMVYALAKAFREALNPA
;
A
#
# COMPACT_ATOMS: atom_id res chain seq x y z
N MET A 1 1.01 8.09 9.94
CA MET A 1 1.79 8.23 8.70
C MET A 1 2.91 7.21 8.77
N PHE A 2 2.95 6.27 7.83
CA PHE A 2 4.07 5.33 7.66
C PHE A 2 5.03 5.93 6.62
N SER A 3 6.34 5.84 6.86
CA SER A 3 7.39 6.41 6.00
C SER A 3 8.60 5.48 5.99
N ASP A 4 9.11 5.11 4.81
CA ASP A 4 10.43 4.50 4.64
C ASP A 4 11.49 5.63 4.56
N SER A 5 12.67 5.41 5.14
CA SER A 5 13.78 6.36 5.17
C SER A 5 14.64 6.32 3.90
N PHE A 6 14.50 5.34 3.03
CA PHE A 6 15.17 5.34 1.71
C PHE A 6 14.24 5.81 0.61
N HIS A 7 13.05 5.18 0.50
CA HIS A 7 11.94 5.72 -0.25
C HIS A 7 11.05 6.48 0.72
N GLU A 8 11.11 7.81 0.72
CA GLU A 8 10.19 8.58 1.55
C GLU A 8 8.83 8.55 0.87
N ILE A 9 7.96 7.61 1.28
CA ILE A 9 6.63 7.42 0.69
C ILE A 9 5.57 7.88 1.68
N ALA A 10 4.64 8.71 1.22
CA ALA A 10 3.39 8.98 1.92
C ALA A 10 2.28 8.12 1.31
N LEU A 11 1.55 7.38 2.13
CA LEU A 11 0.37 6.61 1.74
C LEU A 11 -0.86 7.10 2.52
N ASN A 12 -1.95 7.34 1.80
CA ASN A 12 -3.26 7.64 2.34
C ASN A 12 -4.26 6.63 1.77
N MET A 13 -4.92 5.90 2.67
CA MET A 13 -5.91 4.88 2.32
C MET A 13 -7.17 5.14 3.13
N SER A 14 -8.30 5.21 2.43
CA SER A 14 -9.63 5.28 3.02
C SER A 14 -10.28 3.91 2.98
N LEU A 15 -10.97 3.55 4.07
CA LEU A 15 -11.66 2.28 4.23
C LEU A 15 -13.14 2.55 4.52
N ASN A 16 -14.02 1.67 4.07
CA ASN A 16 -15.40 1.61 4.58
C ASN A 16 -15.48 0.78 5.87
N ASP A 17 -16.68 0.66 6.43
CA ASP A 17 -16.94 -0.06 7.69
C ASP A 17 -16.61 -1.57 7.62
N GLU A 18 -16.55 -2.13 6.41
CA GLU A 18 -16.20 -3.54 6.16
C GLU A 18 -14.70 -3.74 5.95
N GLY A 19 -13.89 -2.67 5.99
CA GLY A 19 -12.45 -2.73 5.71
C GLY A 19 -12.10 -2.85 4.22
N MET A 20 -13.04 -2.51 3.34
CA MET A 20 -12.80 -2.37 1.90
C MET A 20 -12.17 -1.01 1.61
N VAL A 21 -11.13 -1.00 0.77
CA VAL A 21 -10.46 0.22 0.32
C VAL A 21 -11.38 1.01 -0.61
N THR A 22 -11.73 2.24 -0.23
CA THR A 22 -12.59 3.14 -1.02
C THR A 22 -11.81 4.22 -1.77
N ALA A 23 -10.59 4.51 -1.32
CA ALA A 23 -9.65 5.38 -2.02
C ALA A 23 -8.23 5.02 -1.59
N CYS A 24 -7.29 4.99 -2.53
CA CYS A 24 -5.88 4.78 -2.23
C CYS A 24 -5.00 5.73 -3.03
N ARG A 25 -4.22 6.55 -2.33
CA ARG A 25 -3.34 7.54 -2.93
C ARG A 25 -2.02 7.57 -2.18
N GLY A 26 -0.99 8.01 -2.87
CA GLY A 26 0.32 8.17 -2.27
C GLY A 26 1.20 9.04 -3.12
N ASN A 27 2.34 9.40 -2.54
CA ASN A 27 3.38 10.13 -3.23
C ASN A 27 4.74 9.68 -2.73
N PHE A 28 5.72 9.60 -3.64
CA PHE A 28 7.13 9.53 -3.27
C PHE A 28 7.65 10.95 -3.07
N LEU A 29 8.15 11.26 -1.89
CA LEU A 29 8.90 12.47 -1.57
C LEU A 29 10.38 12.31 -1.93
N ARG A 30 10.90 11.09 -1.82
CA ARG A 30 12.24 10.68 -2.25
C ARG A 30 12.22 9.24 -2.73
N ALA A 31 12.95 8.95 -3.80
CA ALA A 31 13.26 7.59 -4.25
C ALA A 31 14.61 7.58 -5.00
N PRO A 32 15.31 6.43 -5.07
CA PRO A 32 16.61 6.31 -5.74
C PRO A 32 16.52 6.29 -7.27
N ASP A 33 15.40 5.85 -7.83
CA ASP A 33 15.19 5.74 -9.27
C ASP A 33 13.89 6.47 -9.68
N PRO A 34 13.88 7.22 -10.81
CA PRO A 34 12.67 7.82 -11.36
C PRO A 34 11.48 6.86 -11.51
N VAL A 35 11.72 5.59 -11.85
CA VAL A 35 10.67 4.58 -12.01
C VAL A 35 9.88 4.36 -10.72
N CYS A 36 10.47 4.61 -9.56
CA CYS A 36 9.77 4.51 -8.29
C CYS A 36 8.60 5.49 -8.21
N PHE A 37 8.75 6.71 -8.71
CA PHE A 37 7.71 7.75 -8.65
C PHE A 37 6.49 7.39 -9.51
N GLU A 38 6.67 6.56 -10.54
CA GLU A 38 5.58 6.13 -11.42
C GLU A 38 4.65 5.13 -10.71
N ASN A 39 5.15 4.41 -9.70
CA ASN A 39 4.39 3.36 -9.02
C ASN A 39 3.20 3.85 -8.20
N THR A 40 3.13 5.14 -7.84
CA THR A 40 1.93 5.69 -7.20
C THR A 40 0.70 5.67 -8.11
N ALA A 41 0.89 5.65 -9.43
CA ALA A 41 -0.21 5.54 -10.38
C ALA A 41 -0.93 4.19 -10.31
N SER A 42 -0.29 3.16 -9.74
CA SER A 42 -0.89 1.83 -9.54
C SER A 42 -1.73 1.72 -8.27
N LEU A 43 -1.66 2.69 -7.35
CA LEU A 43 -2.39 2.64 -6.07
C LEU A 43 -3.92 2.53 -6.20
N PRO A 44 -4.59 3.16 -7.18
CA PRO A 44 -6.03 2.97 -7.40
C PRO A 44 -6.44 1.52 -7.68
N VAL A 45 -5.53 0.65 -8.11
CA VAL A 45 -5.80 -0.80 -8.29
C VAL A 45 -6.18 -1.48 -6.98
N LEU A 46 -5.82 -0.90 -5.84
CA LEU A 46 -6.19 -1.41 -4.52
C LEU A 46 -7.64 -1.05 -4.14
N GLU A 47 -8.30 -0.14 -4.83
CA GLU A 47 -9.69 0.22 -4.55
C GLU A 47 -10.62 -0.98 -4.82
N GLY A 48 -11.55 -1.23 -3.91
CA GLY A 48 -12.41 -2.42 -3.90
C GLY A 48 -11.77 -3.66 -3.27
N THR A 49 -10.48 -3.63 -2.90
CA THR A 49 -9.86 -4.74 -2.16
C THR A 49 -10.22 -4.70 -0.68
N PHE A 50 -10.42 -5.87 -0.06
CA PHE A 50 -10.58 -5.99 1.38
C PHE A 50 -9.21 -6.08 2.04
N LEU A 51 -8.83 -5.03 2.78
CA LEU A 51 -7.48 -4.88 3.32
C LEU A 51 -7.17 -5.99 4.34
N GLY A 52 -8.15 -6.35 5.18
CA GLY A 52 -8.02 -7.38 6.21
C GLY A 52 -7.64 -8.75 5.66
N ASN A 53 -8.16 -9.14 4.49
CA ASN A 53 -7.98 -10.47 3.90
C ASN A 53 -6.99 -10.49 2.72
N THR A 54 -6.28 -9.39 2.49
CA THR A 54 -5.34 -9.28 1.38
C THR A 54 -3.99 -9.92 1.70
N SER A 55 -3.53 -10.79 0.80
CA SER A 55 -2.20 -11.40 0.87
C SER A 55 -1.13 -10.49 0.26
N LYS A 56 0.12 -10.62 0.72
CA LYS A 56 1.26 -9.89 0.13
C LYS A 56 1.39 -10.14 -1.37
N LYS A 57 1.09 -11.36 -1.83
CA LYS A 57 1.10 -11.73 -3.24
C LYS A 57 0.08 -10.91 -4.05
N LEU A 58 -1.15 -10.76 -3.55
CA LEU A 58 -2.20 -10.01 -4.24
C LEU A 58 -1.85 -8.50 -4.31
N ILE A 59 -1.23 -7.96 -3.27
CA ILE A 59 -0.69 -6.59 -3.29
C ILE A 59 0.40 -6.49 -4.36
N ALA A 60 1.33 -7.45 -4.39
CA ALA A 60 2.42 -7.48 -5.35
C ALA A 60 1.94 -7.71 -6.80
N GLU A 61 0.77 -8.28 -7.03
CA GLU A 61 0.18 -8.38 -8.38
C GLU A 61 -0.44 -7.06 -8.84
N GLY A 62 -0.95 -6.24 -7.91
CA GLY A 62 -1.60 -4.96 -8.22
C GLY A 62 -0.65 -3.77 -8.32
N ILE A 63 0.30 -3.67 -7.38
CA ILE A 63 1.23 -2.53 -7.27
C ILE A 63 2.70 -2.95 -7.29
N GLY A 64 2.95 -4.26 -7.20
CA GLY A 64 4.27 -4.86 -7.41
C GLY A 64 4.39 -5.42 -8.82
N GLY A 65 5.58 -5.88 -9.19
CA GLY A 65 5.83 -6.47 -10.50
C GLY A 65 7.22 -6.10 -11.03
N PRO A 66 7.55 -6.47 -12.28
CA PRO A 66 8.87 -6.23 -12.87
C PRO A 66 9.29 -4.75 -12.88
N THR A 67 8.31 -3.84 -12.82
CA THR A 67 8.50 -2.38 -12.77
C THR A 67 7.96 -1.75 -11.48
N GLY A 68 7.46 -2.58 -10.55
CA GLY A 68 6.85 -2.15 -9.29
C GLY A 68 7.85 -1.72 -8.23
N CYS A 69 7.37 -1.11 -7.14
CA CYS A 69 8.20 -0.76 -5.99
C CYS A 69 7.96 -1.76 -4.85
N ASP A 70 8.93 -2.61 -4.57
CA ASP A 70 8.84 -3.60 -3.49
C ASP A 70 8.59 -2.95 -2.12
N GLN A 71 9.17 -1.76 -1.87
CA GLN A 71 8.94 -1.00 -0.64
C GLN A 71 7.49 -0.52 -0.53
N LEU A 72 6.84 -0.17 -1.65
CA LEU A 72 5.42 0.18 -1.66
C LEU A 72 4.55 -1.03 -1.31
N VAL A 73 4.88 -2.21 -1.86
CA VAL A 73 4.22 -3.48 -1.53
C VAL A 73 4.36 -3.78 -0.04
N ASP A 74 5.56 -3.67 0.51
CA ASP A 74 5.83 -3.91 1.93
C ASP A 74 5.05 -2.96 2.83
N MET A 75 4.97 -1.68 2.48
CA MET A 75 4.23 -0.68 3.24
C MET A 75 2.72 -0.94 3.25
N VAL A 76 2.13 -1.25 2.09
CA VAL A 76 0.71 -1.61 2.01
C VAL A 76 0.43 -2.91 2.78
N TYR A 77 1.35 -3.89 2.72
CA TYR A 77 1.19 -5.13 3.48
C TYR A 77 1.32 -4.92 5.00
N ALA A 78 2.22 -4.04 5.44
CA ALA A 78 2.33 -3.65 6.84
C ALA A 78 1.07 -2.96 7.34
N LEU A 79 0.48 -2.06 6.54
CA LEU A 79 -0.81 -1.44 6.84
C LEU A 79 -1.93 -2.49 6.98
N ALA A 80 -1.98 -3.46 6.06
CA ALA A 80 -2.95 -4.55 6.12
C ALA A 80 -2.79 -5.41 7.39
N LYS A 81 -1.54 -5.65 7.81
CA LYS A 81 -1.26 -6.38 9.06
C LYS A 81 -1.70 -5.58 10.29
N ALA A 82 -1.33 -4.31 10.36
CA ALA A 82 -1.73 -3.42 11.45
C ALA A 82 -3.27 -3.30 11.55
N PHE A 83 -3.96 -3.21 10.41
CA PHE A 83 -5.42 -3.20 10.37
C PHE A 83 -6.03 -4.48 10.96
N ARG A 84 -5.52 -5.67 10.59
CA ARG A 84 -5.97 -6.95 11.17
C ARG A 84 -5.78 -7.03 12.67
N GLU A 85 -4.64 -6.56 13.17
CA GLU A 85 -4.33 -6.52 14.60
C GLU A 85 -5.25 -5.54 15.35
N ALA A 86 -5.54 -4.38 14.76
CA ALA A 86 -6.44 -3.40 15.35
C ALA A 86 -7.90 -3.88 15.44
N LEU A 87 -8.34 -4.74 14.50
CA LEU A 87 -9.67 -5.36 14.54
C LEU A 87 -9.78 -6.50 15.56
N ASN A 88 -8.66 -7.13 15.93
CA ASN A 88 -8.61 -8.19 16.93
C ASN A 88 -7.56 -7.84 18.00
N PRO A 89 -7.80 -6.80 18.82
CA PRO A 89 -6.90 -6.48 19.91
C PRO A 89 -6.90 -7.65 20.89
N ALA A 90 -5.70 -8.17 21.20
CA ALA A 90 -5.50 -9.23 22.18
C ALA A 90 -5.99 -8.83 23.57
#